data_AF-A0A9W8RX46-F1
#
_entry.id   AF-A0A9W8RX46-F1
#
_cell.length_a   1.000
_cell.length_b   1.000
_cell.length_c   1.000
_cell.angle_alpha   90.00
_cell.angle_beta   90.00
_cell.angle_gamma   90.00
#
_symmetry.space_group_name_H-M   'P 1'
#
loop_
_entity.id
_entity.type
_entity.pdbx_description
1 polymer ?
#
loop_
_entity_poly.entity_id
_entity_poly.type
_entity_poly.pdbx_seq_one_letter_code
_entity_poly.pdbx_strand_id
1 'polypeptide(L)'
;MNSWALHACHRKNGMFTGWFAPGQTKAMCPQLSGVGHRKVLFEVQNLNKNTGFDLGDGDCYTRLANEIEGCSDGGSSNVAGWRFRVDPDAC
;
A
#
# COMPACT_ATOMS: atom_id res chain seq x y z
N MET A 1 -8.13 -13.19 5.12
CA MET A 1 -6.66 -13.00 4.97
C MET A 1 -6.36 -12.54 3.55
N ASN A 2 -5.95 -11.28 3.37
CA ASN A 2 -5.62 -10.71 2.05
C ASN A 2 -4.21 -11.15 1.62
N SER A 3 -4.11 -12.24 0.85
CA SER A 3 -2.85 -12.87 0.45
C SER A 3 -1.91 -11.95 -0.33
N TRP A 4 -2.45 -10.98 -1.07
CA TRP A 4 -1.64 -10.05 -1.87
C TRP A 4 -0.89 -9.04 -0.99
N ALA A 5 -1.47 -8.56 0.10
CA ALA A 5 -0.84 -7.55 0.97
C ALA A 5 0.38 -8.13 1.68
N LEU A 6 0.27 -9.39 2.13
CA LEU A 6 1.40 -10.14 2.66
C LEU A 6 2.52 -10.24 1.62
N HIS A 7 2.20 -10.57 0.37
CA HIS A 7 3.17 -10.66 -0.71
C HIS A 7 3.81 -9.30 -1.07
N ALA A 8 3.03 -8.23 -1.05
CA ALA A 8 3.50 -6.88 -1.39
C ALA A 8 4.44 -6.29 -0.33
N CYS A 9 4.25 -6.66 0.94
CA CYS A 9 4.98 -6.12 2.09
C CYS A 9 6.06 -7.03 2.68
N HIS A 10 5.92 -8.36 2.62
CA HIS A 10 6.86 -9.29 3.28
C HIS A 10 7.69 -10.13 2.31
N ARG A 11 7.30 -10.23 1.04
CA ARG A 11 8.06 -11.03 0.08
C ARG A 11 9.29 -10.25 -0.37
N LYS A 12 10.41 -10.96 -0.56
CA LYS A 12 11.59 -10.39 -1.22
C LYS A 12 11.18 -9.82 -2.59
N ASN A 13 11.43 -8.53 -2.82
CA ASN A 13 10.97 -7.74 -3.99
C ASN A 13 9.44 -7.55 -4.10
N GLY A 14 8.71 -7.60 -2.99
CA GLY A 14 7.32 -7.13 -2.95
C GLY A 14 7.23 -5.66 -3.36
N MET A 15 6.11 -5.26 -3.96
CA MET A 15 5.95 -3.91 -4.54
C MET A 15 6.26 -2.79 -3.53
N PHE A 16 5.95 -2.99 -2.26
CA PHE A 16 6.14 -1.99 -1.20
C PHE A 16 7.35 -2.28 -0.31
N THR A 17 8.19 -3.24 -0.70
CA THR A 17 9.45 -3.54 -0.01
C THR A 17 10.60 -2.70 -0.55
N GLY A 18 11.65 -2.61 0.27
CA GLY A 18 12.88 -1.93 -0.06
C GLY A 18 12.73 -0.41 -0.16
N TRP A 19 13.81 0.23 -0.63
CA TRP A 19 14.01 1.66 -0.44
C TRP A 19 12.99 2.49 -1.23
N PHE A 20 12.49 3.56 -0.61
CA PHE A 20 11.76 4.62 -1.29
C PHE A 20 12.59 5.90 -1.29
N ALA A 21 12.90 6.42 -2.47
CA ALA A 21 13.48 7.74 -2.62
C ALA A 21 12.52 8.83 -2.05
N PRO A 22 13.04 10.01 -1.70
CA PRO A 22 12.20 11.12 -1.25
C PRO A 22 11.11 11.42 -2.27
N GLY A 23 9.85 11.52 -1.84
CA GLY A 23 8.70 11.74 -2.72
C GLY A 23 8.26 10.53 -3.57
N GLN A 24 9.00 9.42 -3.54
CA GLN A 24 8.72 8.27 -4.41
C GLN A 24 7.38 7.63 -4.05
N THR A 25 6.59 7.36 -5.08
CA THR A 25 5.36 6.56 -4.99
C THR A 25 5.61 5.21 -5.65
N LYS A 26 5.23 4.13 -4.96
CA LYS A 26 5.08 2.80 -5.55
C LYS A 26 3.59 2.45 -5.52
N ALA A 27 3.12 1.74 -6.54
CA ALA A 27 1.71 1.39 -6.65
C ALA A 27 1.51 -0.01 -7.23
N MET A 28 0.40 -0.66 -6.88
CA MET A 28 -0.04 -1.92 -7.48
C MET A 28 -1.57 -1.98 -7.60
N CYS A 29 -2.04 -2.81 -8.53
CA CYS A 29 -3.45 -3.09 -8.79
C CYS A 29 -3.80 -4.55 -8.51
N PRO A 30 -3.79 -5.02 -7.25
CA PRO A 30 -4.23 -6.36 -6.91
C PRO A 30 -5.74 -6.51 -7.15
N GLN A 31 -6.14 -7.73 -7.49
CA GLN A 31 -7.54 -8.13 -7.54
C GLN A 31 -7.94 -8.69 -6.17
N LEU A 32 -8.98 -8.14 -5.55
CA LEU A 32 -9.47 -8.62 -4.26
C LEU A 32 -10.37 -9.84 -4.45
N SER A 33 -10.04 -10.95 -3.79
CA SER A 33 -10.89 -12.14 -3.77
C SER A 33 -12.05 -11.93 -2.77
N GLY A 34 -13.29 -12.19 -3.20
CA GLY A 34 -14.48 -12.10 -2.34
C GLY A 34 -15.34 -10.85 -2.55
N VAL A 35 -14.83 -9.80 -3.21
CA VAL A 35 -15.57 -8.58 -3.57
C VAL A 35 -15.65 -8.47 -5.09
N GLY A 36 -16.37 -9.41 -5.72
CA GLY A 36 -16.81 -9.28 -7.12
C GLY A 36 -15.73 -8.98 -8.16
N HIS A 37 -14.52 -9.56 -8.06
CA HIS A 37 -13.43 -9.34 -9.01
C HIS A 37 -12.92 -7.90 -9.13
N ARG A 38 -13.21 -7.02 -8.16
CA ARG A 38 -12.79 -5.62 -8.23
C ARG A 38 -11.27 -5.50 -8.06
N LYS A 39 -10.63 -4.84 -9.03
CA LYS A 39 -9.24 -4.39 -8.92
C LYS A 39 -9.25 -3.13 -8.08
N VAL A 40 -8.26 -3.00 -7.20
CA VAL A 40 -8.17 -1.84 -6.32
C VAL A 40 -6.74 -1.32 -6.39
N LEU A 41 -6.59 -0.02 -6.61
CA LEU A 41 -5.28 0.63 -6.64
C LEU A 41 -4.80 0.81 -5.21
N PHE A 42 -3.60 0.33 -4.93
CA PHE A 42 -2.87 0.61 -3.70
C PHE A 42 -1.63 1.42 -4.02
N GLU A 43 -1.49 2.58 -3.39
CA GLU A 43 -0.33 3.44 -3.51
C GLU A 43 0.31 3.66 -2.14
N VAL A 44 1.65 3.61 -2.12
CA VAL A 44 2.46 3.99 -0.97
C VAL A 44 3.43 5.05 -1.45
N GLN A 45 3.43 6.21 -0.78
CA GLN A 45 4.33 7.31 -1.08
C GLN A 45 5.16 7.69 0.14
N ASN A 46 6.46 7.84 -0.07
CA ASN A 46 7.34 8.51 0.89
C ASN A 46 7.10 10.03 0.82
N LEU A 47 6.55 10.63 1.87
CA LEU A 47 6.27 12.07 1.95
C LEU A 47 7.49 12.90 2.38
N ASN A 48 8.59 12.25 2.75
CA ASN A 48 9.82 12.97 3.08
C ASN A 48 10.41 13.58 1.82
N LYS A 49 10.78 14.86 1.92
CA LYS A 49 11.28 15.64 0.77
C LYS A 49 12.78 15.45 0.53
N ASN A 50 13.51 15.10 1.58
CA ASN A 50 14.98 15.14 1.58
C ASN A 50 15.63 13.78 1.85
N THR A 51 14.87 12.79 2.32
CA THR A 51 15.45 11.52 2.79
C THR A 51 14.61 10.36 2.29
N GLY A 52 15.28 9.39 1.67
CA GLY A 52 14.68 8.09 1.38
C GLY A 52 14.79 7.18 2.59
N PHE A 53 13.92 6.18 2.65
CA PHE A 53 13.99 5.13 3.67
C PHE A 53 13.12 3.95 3.26
N ASP A 54 13.34 2.83 3.93
CA ASP A 54 12.54 1.63 3.77
C ASP A 54 11.25 1.74 4.59
N LEU A 55 10.13 1.34 4.00
CA LEU A 55 8.91 1.10 4.75
C LEU A 55 9.05 -0.27 5.43
N GLY A 56 8.93 -0.31 6.75
CA GLY A 56 8.99 -1.57 7.49
C GLY A 56 7.86 -2.51 7.08
N ASP A 57 8.18 -3.78 6.80
CA ASP A 57 7.24 -4.78 6.29
C ASP A 57 5.97 -4.91 7.17
N GLY A 58 6.14 -4.89 8.50
CA GLY A 58 5.03 -4.98 9.46
C GLY A 58 4.12 -3.76 9.45
N ASP A 59 4.69 -2.56 9.30
CA ASP A 59 3.91 -1.33 9.14
C ASP A 59 3.20 -1.31 7.79
N CYS A 60 3.87 -1.72 6.72
CA CYS A 60 3.27 -1.88 5.39
C CYS A 60 2.04 -2.77 5.44
N TYR A 61 2.16 -3.97 6.02
CA TYR A 61 1.07 -4.93 6.09
C TYR A 61 -0.09 -4.42 6.96
N THR A 62 0.21 -3.94 8.15
CA THR A 62 -0.81 -3.48 9.10
C THR A 62 -1.58 -2.28 8.56
N ARG A 63 -0.90 -1.33 7.90
CA ARG A 63 -1.55 -0.14 7.33
C ARG A 63 -2.39 -0.51 6.12
N LEU A 64 -1.85 -1.29 5.18
CA LEU A 64 -2.66 -1.73 4.03
C LEU A 64 -3.87 -2.56 4.47
N ALA A 65 -3.72 -3.45 5.45
CA ALA A 65 -4.84 -4.21 6.00
C ALA A 65 -5.92 -3.28 6.60
N ASN A 66 -5.51 -2.28 7.40
CA ASN A 66 -6.43 -1.30 7.97
C ASN A 66 -7.14 -0.47 6.89
N GLU A 67 -6.46 -0.06 5.83
CA GLU A 67 -7.11 0.69 4.74
C GLU A 67 -8.09 -0.19 3.94
N ILE A 68 -7.80 -1.48 3.74
CA ILE A 68 -8.72 -2.41 3.06
C ILE A 68 -9.95 -2.72 3.92
N GLU A 69 -9.76 -2.97 5.20
CA GLU A 69 -10.86 -3.34 6.11
C GLU A 69 -11.67 -2.11 6.55
N GLY A 70 -11.04 -0.93 6.59
CA GLY A 70 -11.67 0.33 6.99
C GLY A 70 -12.41 1.06 5.86
N CYS A 71 -12.06 0.83 4.60
CA CYS A 71 -12.65 1.58 3.48
C CYS A 71 -13.36 0.67 2.48
N SER A 72 -14.70 0.67 2.55
CA SER A 72 -15.57 0.03 1.55
C SER A 72 -15.47 0.67 0.16
N ASP A 73 -15.07 1.96 0.10
CA ASP A 73 -15.07 2.81 -1.10
C ASP A 73 -13.70 3.46 -1.40
N GLY A 74 -12.62 2.96 -0.79
CA GLY A 74 -11.30 3.60 -0.88
C GLY A 74 -11.08 4.73 0.12
N GLY A 75 -9.83 5.19 0.22
CA GLY A 75 -9.39 6.13 1.23
C GLY A 75 -7.92 6.50 1.08
N SER A 76 -7.47 7.51 1.82
CA SER A 76 -6.06 7.83 1.93
C SER A 76 -5.72 8.26 3.35
N SER A 77 -4.61 7.75 3.87
CA SER A 77 -4.10 8.11 5.19
C SER A 77 -2.63 8.49 5.14
N ASN A 78 -2.27 9.45 5.99
CA ASN A 78 -0.89 9.88 6.16
C ASN A 78 -0.41 9.48 7.56
N VAL A 79 0.64 8.69 7.67
CA VAL A 79 1.20 8.25 8.95
C VAL A 79 2.71 8.18 8.89
N ALA A 80 3.38 8.76 9.90
CA ALA A 80 4.84 8.70 10.04
C ALA A 80 5.64 9.07 8.77
N GLY A 81 5.15 10.03 7.98
CA GLY A 81 5.82 10.45 6.73
C GLY A 81 5.55 9.55 5.52
N TRP A 82 4.57 8.65 5.60
CA TRP A 82 4.07 7.84 4.50
C TRP A 82 2.63 8.23 4.16
N ARG A 83 2.28 8.20 2.88
CA ARG A 83 0.89 8.21 2.43
C ARG A 83 0.51 6.84 1.90
N PHE A 84 -0.56 6.28 2.44
CA PHE A 84 -1.22 5.08 1.95
C PHE A 84 -2.51 5.52 1.25
N ARG A 85 -2.76 5.03 0.04
CA ARG A 85 -4.01 5.29 -0.68
C ARG A 85 -4.56 4.00 -1.25
N VAL A 86 -5.88 3.89 -1.16
CA VAL A 86 -6.69 2.80 -1.69
C VAL A 86 -7.78 3.39 -2.56
N ASP A 87 -7.89 2.92 -3.80
CA ASP A 87 -8.87 3.44 -4.75
C ASP A 87 -9.45 2.30 -5.62
N PRO A 88 -10.70 1.88 -5.37
CA PRO A 88 -11.34 0.76 -6.07
C PRO A 88 -11.65 1.00 -7.54
N ASP A 89 -11.58 2.24 -8.02
CA ASP A 89 -11.96 2.64 -9.38
C ASP A 89 -10.80 3.28 -10.16
N ALA A 90 -9.59 3.28 -9.58
CA ALA A 90 -8.37 3.82 -10.21
C ALA A 90 -7.40 2.74 -10.72
N CYS A 91 -7.91 1.51 -10.91
CA CYS A 91 -7.30 0.47 -11.74
C CYS A 91 -8.22 0.18 -12.95
#